data_AF-A0A7R9ZF45-F1
#
_entry.id   AF-A0A7R9ZF45-F1
#
_cell.length_a   1.000
_cell.length_b   1.000
_cell.length_c   1.000
_cell.angle_alpha   90.00
_cell.angle_beta   90.00
_cell.angle_gamma   90.00
#
_symmetry.space_group_name_H-M   'P 1'
#
loop_
_entity.id
_entity.type
_entity.pdbx_description
1 polymer ?
#
loop_
_entity_poly.entity_id
_entity_poly.type
_entity_poly.pdbx_seq_one_letter_code
_entity_poly.pdbx_strand_id
1 'polypeptide(L)'
;GKARKWDTCTRTTKHSADKADAVVIVPLLRHHSAEDDAEIRKTETETLLVEQFRPPVGRVTVEFPAGLIDEGETIVEAALRELREETGYVGERCRFVPKVSRQVNMSPGLCDES
;
A
#
# COMPACT_ATOMS: atom_id res chain seq x y z
N GLY A 1 -6.35 -17.85 -31.69
CA GLY A 1 -5.26 -16.85 -31.61
C GLY A 1 -3.92 -17.55 -31.74
N LYS A 2 -2.91 -16.90 -32.34
CA LYS A 2 -1.57 -17.48 -32.55
C LYS A 2 -0.77 -17.38 -31.24
N ALA A 3 -0.16 -18.47 -30.79
CA ALA A 3 0.71 -18.46 -29.61
C ALA A 3 1.89 -17.51 -29.86
N ARG A 4 2.14 -16.59 -28.93
CA ARG A 4 3.33 -15.74 -28.92
C ARG A 4 4.15 -16.06 -27.68
N LYS A 5 5.46 -16.15 -27.84
CA LYS A 5 6.39 -16.11 -26.71
C LYS A 5 6.41 -14.68 -26.19
N TRP A 6 6.19 -14.54 -24.89
CA TRP A 6 6.36 -13.29 -24.17
C TRP A 6 7.44 -13.54 -23.12
N ASP A 7 8.33 -12.58 -22.95
CA ASP A 7 9.28 -12.60 -21.84
C ASP A 7 8.56 -12.00 -20.63
N THR A 8 8.50 -12.74 -19.53
CA THR A 8 7.94 -12.27 -18.26
C THR A 8 9.08 -12.10 -17.27
N CYS A 9 9.05 -11.03 -16.49
CA CYS A 9 9.95 -10.86 -15.36
C CYS A 9 9.19 -11.21 -14.09
N THR A 10 9.64 -12.26 -13.39
CA THR A 10 9.05 -12.75 -12.15
C THR A 10 10.08 -12.70 -11.04
N ARG A 11 9.65 -12.32 -9.83
CA ARG A 11 10.54 -12.29 -8.66
C ARG A 11 10.98 -13.71 -8.29
N THR A 12 12.28 -13.91 -8.08
CA THR A 12 12.85 -15.24 -7.72
C THR A 12 12.53 -15.68 -6.29
N THR A 13 12.12 -14.76 -5.42
CA THR A 13 11.80 -14.99 -4.00
C THR A 13 10.29 -15.00 -3.74
N LYS A 14 9.49 -15.43 -4.71
CA LYS A 14 8.04 -15.53 -4.54
C LYS A 14 7.68 -16.77 -3.73
N HIS A 15 7.05 -16.58 -2.58
CA HIS A 15 6.73 -17.68 -1.65
C HIS A 15 5.47 -18.47 -2.06
N SER A 16 4.59 -17.89 -2.91
CA SER A 16 3.41 -18.56 -3.47
C SER A 16 2.88 -17.82 -4.71
N ALA A 17 2.41 -18.57 -5.72
CA ALA A 17 1.83 -17.98 -6.94
C ALA A 17 0.50 -17.27 -6.69
N ASP A 18 -0.24 -17.66 -5.65
CA ASP A 18 -1.62 -17.23 -5.39
C ASP A 18 -1.72 -16.15 -4.30
N LYS A 19 -0.60 -15.59 -3.86
CA LYS A 19 -0.54 -14.56 -2.82
C LYS A 19 0.03 -13.28 -3.38
N ALA A 20 -0.47 -12.15 -2.86
CA ALA A 20 0.13 -10.85 -3.11
C ALA A 20 1.58 -10.83 -2.60
N ASP A 21 2.44 -10.14 -3.32
CA ASP A 21 3.87 -10.02 -3.07
C ASP A 21 4.21 -8.76 -2.25
N ALA A 22 3.32 -7.76 -2.31
CA ALA A 22 3.49 -6.45 -1.71
C ALA A 22 2.13 -5.85 -1.32
N VAL A 23 2.18 -4.82 -0.50
CA VAL A 23 1.03 -4.00 -0.12
C VAL A 23 1.29 -2.54 -0.47
N VAL A 24 0.23 -1.86 -0.91
CA VAL A 24 0.19 -0.40 -1.01
C VAL A 24 -0.89 0.08 -0.04
N ILE A 25 -0.54 0.99 0.87
CA ILE A 25 -1.41 1.48 1.92
C ILE A 25 -1.99 2.84 1.52
N VAL A 26 -3.32 2.96 1.54
CA VAL A 26 -4.01 4.24 1.36
C VAL A 26 -4.58 4.69 2.71
N PRO A 27 -3.80 5.40 3.53
CA PRO A 27 -4.25 5.85 4.85
C PRO A 27 -5.26 7.00 4.69
N LEU A 28 -6.40 6.91 5.37
CA LEU A 28 -7.39 7.98 5.45
C LEU A 28 -7.40 8.55 6.87
N LEU A 29 -6.89 9.76 7.02
CA LEU A 29 -6.89 10.50 8.27
C LEU A 29 -8.13 11.37 8.36
N ARG A 30 -8.85 11.27 9.47
CA ARG A 30 -10.02 12.11 9.75
C ARG A 30 -9.72 12.97 10.96
N HIS A 31 -9.80 14.28 10.78
CA HIS A 31 -9.68 15.23 11.88
C HIS A 31 -11.04 15.43 12.54
N HIS A 32 -11.14 15.08 13.81
CA HIS A 32 -12.25 15.50 14.67
C HIS A 32 -11.79 16.78 15.38
N SER A 33 -12.23 17.95 14.95
CA SER A 33 -11.99 19.18 15.71
C SER A 33 -12.81 19.14 17.01
N ALA A 34 -12.34 19.75 18.11
CA ALA A 34 -12.96 19.62 19.43
C ALA A 34 -14.34 20.31 19.62
N GLU A 35 -14.70 21.24 18.74
CA GLU A 35 -15.97 21.99 18.71
C GLU A 35 -17.22 21.16 18.21
N ASP A 36 -17.23 19.81 18.38
CA ASP A 36 -18.04 18.76 17.64
C ASP A 36 -19.56 18.80 17.80
N ASP A 37 -20.10 19.87 18.40
CA ASP A 37 -21.53 20.06 18.71
C ASP A 37 -22.23 21.16 17.89
N ALA A 38 -21.63 21.65 16.81
CA ALA A 38 -22.29 22.56 15.87
C ALA A 38 -22.64 21.83 14.55
N GLU A 39 -23.89 21.96 14.13
CA GLU A 39 -24.65 21.18 13.13
C GLU A 39 -24.06 21.04 11.70
N ILE A 40 -22.85 21.52 11.41
CA ILE A 40 -22.17 21.33 10.11
C ILE A 40 -20.66 21.25 10.34
N ARG A 41 -20.14 20.06 10.66
CA ARG A 41 -18.70 19.86 10.79
C ARG A 41 -18.18 19.15 9.56
N LYS A 42 -17.52 19.96 8.73
CA LYS A 42 -16.80 19.52 7.55
C LYS A 42 -15.62 18.67 8.03
N THR A 43 -15.85 17.36 8.17
CA THR A 43 -14.78 16.41 8.47
C THR A 43 -13.85 16.36 7.26
N GLU A 44 -12.74 17.09 7.32
CA GLU A 44 -11.72 17.04 6.28
C GLU A 44 -11.01 15.69 6.37
N THR A 45 -11.01 14.95 5.26
CA THR A 45 -10.33 13.67 5.13
C THR A 45 -9.05 13.91 4.36
N GLU A 46 -7.93 13.56 5.00
CA GLU A 46 -6.60 13.69 4.43
C GLU A 46 -5.98 12.32 4.21
N THR A 47 -4.88 12.28 3.45
CA THR A 47 -4.10 11.06 3.24
C THR A 47 -2.62 11.34 3.47
N LEU A 48 -1.84 10.28 3.63
CA LEU A 48 -0.39 10.35 3.80
C LEU A 48 0.28 9.80 2.56
N LEU A 49 1.31 10.51 2.13
CA LEU A 49 2.22 10.12 1.07
C LEU A 49 3.64 10.18 1.63
N VAL A 50 4.54 9.43 1.02
CA VAL A 50 5.96 9.40 1.35
C VAL A 50 6.78 9.87 0.16
N GLU A 51 7.90 10.53 0.46
CA GLU A 51 8.92 10.87 -0.54
C GLU A 51 10.05 9.84 -0.47
N GLN A 52 10.22 9.04 -1.52
CA GLN A 52 11.21 7.97 -1.56
C GLN A 52 12.12 8.13 -2.77
N PHE A 53 13.44 7.98 -2.56
CA PHE A 53 14.36 7.88 -3.69
C PHE A 53 14.27 6.50 -4.35
N ARG A 54 13.97 6.47 -5.65
CA ARG A 54 13.88 5.25 -6.44
C ARG A 54 15.08 5.14 -7.39
N PRO A 55 16.09 4.29 -7.09
CA PRO A 55 17.26 4.11 -7.95
C PRO A 55 16.94 3.81 -9.43
N PRO A 56 15.92 2.99 -9.79
CA PRO A 56 15.61 2.71 -11.20
C PRO A 56 15.24 3.95 -12.02
N VAL A 57 14.66 4.97 -11.38
CA VAL A 57 14.28 6.23 -12.03
C VAL A 57 15.21 7.39 -11.66
N GLY A 58 16.21 7.15 -10.80
CA GLY A 58 17.24 8.11 -10.38
C GLY A 58 16.71 9.39 -9.71
N ARG A 59 15.51 9.34 -9.10
CA ARG A 59 14.85 10.53 -8.54
C ARG A 59 14.04 10.20 -7.28
N VAL A 60 13.69 11.23 -6.54
CA VAL A 60 12.67 11.16 -5.47
C VAL A 60 11.28 11.12 -6.12
N THR A 61 10.46 10.19 -5.67
CA THR A 61 9.07 10.00 -6.08
C THR A 61 8.14 10.22 -4.89
N VAL A 62 6.95 10.73 -5.18
CA VAL A 62 5.86 10.83 -4.19
C VAL A 62 4.98 9.61 -4.37
N GLU A 63 4.86 8.80 -3.34
CA GLU A 63 4.18 7.50 -3.39
C GLU A 63 3.29 7.30 -2.17
N PHE A 64 2.35 6.36 -2.25
CA PHE A 64 1.70 5.84 -1.06
C PHE A 64 2.69 4.96 -0.28
N PRO A 65 2.58 4.90 1.06
CA PRO A 65 3.37 3.94 1.82
C PRO A 65 3.15 2.53 1.29
N ALA A 66 4.22 1.77 1.09
CA ALA A 66 4.14 0.49 0.42
C ALA A 66 5.36 -0.37 0.74
N GLY A 67 5.17 -1.68 0.82
CA GLY A 67 6.28 -2.58 1.06
C GLY A 67 5.97 -4.03 0.77
N LEU A 68 7.00 -4.86 0.89
CA LEU A 68 6.90 -6.28 0.60
C LEU A 68 6.24 -7.00 1.78
N ILE A 69 5.51 -8.06 1.47
CA ILE A 69 4.97 -8.95 2.50
C ILE A 69 6.07 -9.96 2.86
N ASP A 70 6.45 -9.99 4.13
CA ASP A 70 7.47 -10.92 4.63
C ASP A 70 6.91 -12.35 4.82
N GLU A 71 7.81 -13.32 4.88
CA GLU A 71 7.41 -14.72 5.06
C GLU A 71 6.70 -14.92 6.41
N GLY A 72 5.49 -15.49 6.35
CA GLY A 72 4.65 -15.74 7.53
C GLY A 72 3.79 -14.55 7.95
N GLU A 73 3.93 -13.39 7.31
CA GLU A 73 3.14 -12.20 7.58
C GLU A 73 1.80 -12.21 6.83
N THR A 74 0.72 -11.75 7.47
CA THR A 74 -0.54 -11.47 6.77
C THR A 74 -0.49 -10.12 6.05
N ILE A 75 -1.32 -9.94 5.03
CA ILE A 75 -1.43 -8.67 4.29
C ILE A 75 -1.66 -7.46 5.23
N VAL A 76 -2.46 -7.66 6.28
CA VAL A 76 -2.78 -6.60 7.24
C VAL A 76 -1.60 -6.29 8.15
N GLU A 77 -0.88 -7.31 8.62
CA GLU A 77 0.33 -7.12 9.44
C GLU A 77 1.41 -6.36 8.65
N ALA A 78 1.65 -6.77 7.40
CA ALA A 78 2.58 -6.09 6.49
C ALA A 78 2.20 -4.62 6.31
N ALA A 79 0.93 -4.35 6.01
CA ALA A 79 0.44 -3.00 5.82
C ALA A 79 0.61 -2.12 7.06
N LEU A 80 0.39 -2.66 8.26
CA LEU A 80 0.55 -1.92 9.52
C LEU A 80 2.03 -1.70 9.87
N ARG A 81 2.89 -2.69 9.60
CA ARG A 81 4.35 -2.60 9.78
C ARG A 81 4.93 -1.52 8.88
N GLU A 82 4.69 -1.60 7.57
CA GLU A 82 5.21 -0.64 6.58
C GLU A 82 4.70 0.78 6.85
N LEU A 83 3.40 0.94 7.14
CA LEU A 83 2.86 2.24 7.50
C LEU A 83 3.59 2.86 8.70
N ARG A 84 3.88 2.06 9.73
CA ARG A 84 4.62 2.53 10.90
C ARG A 84 6.07 2.86 10.57
N GLU A 85 6.75 2.03 9.78
CA GLU A 85 8.17 2.20 9.45
C GLU A 85 8.40 3.43 8.57
N GLU A 86 7.53 3.68 7.58
CA GLU A 86 7.71 4.76 6.61
C GLU A 86 7.12 6.11 7.07
N THR A 87 6.06 6.09 7.89
CA THR A 87 5.35 7.32 8.29
C THR A 87 5.39 7.60 9.79
N GLY A 88 5.75 6.62 10.63
CA GLY A 88 5.69 6.72 12.08
C GLY A 88 4.29 6.67 12.69
N TYR A 89 3.22 6.59 11.88
CA TYR A 89 1.85 6.51 12.39
C TYR A 89 1.55 5.12 12.97
N VAL A 90 1.00 5.10 14.19
CA VAL A 90 0.58 3.88 14.88
C VAL A 90 -0.92 3.96 15.18
N GLY A 91 -1.67 2.93 14.80
CA GLY A 91 -3.14 2.90 14.83
C GLY A 91 -3.81 2.84 16.21
N GLU A 92 -3.18 3.26 17.31
CA GLU A 92 -3.73 3.06 18.67
C GLU A 92 -5.02 3.88 18.97
N ARG A 93 -5.22 5.03 18.32
CA ARG A 93 -6.45 5.85 18.47
C ARG A 93 -7.31 5.92 17.20
N CYS A 94 -6.88 5.25 16.14
CA CYS A 94 -7.61 5.17 14.88
C CYS A 94 -8.43 3.89 14.90
N ARG A 95 -9.77 3.98 14.74
CA ARG A 95 -10.55 2.79 14.35
C ARG A 95 -10.05 2.36 12.97
N PHE A 96 -9.07 1.46 12.95
CA PHE A 96 -8.58 0.88 11.72
C PHE A 96 -9.61 -0.15 11.25
N VAL A 97 -10.29 0.17 10.15
CA VAL A 97 -11.12 -0.80 9.45
C VAL A 97 -10.32 -1.23 8.22
N PRO A 98 -9.53 -2.33 8.30
CA PRO A 98 -8.78 -2.79 7.15
C PRO A 98 -9.76 -3.18 6.05
N LYS A 99 -9.78 -2.40 4.97
CA LYS A 99 -10.39 -2.82 3.72
C LYS A 99 -9.27 -3.25 2.78
N VAL A 100 -9.12 -4.56 2.65
CA VAL A 100 -8.16 -5.14 1.73
C VAL A 100 -8.84 -5.31 0.38
N SER A 101 -8.26 -4.73 -0.67
CA SER A 101 -8.74 -4.94 -2.03
C SER A 101 -8.48 -6.40 -2.46
N ARG A 102 -9.07 -6.81 -3.59
CA ARG A 102 -8.53 -7.99 -4.27
C ARG A 102 -7.10 -7.70 -4.73
N GLN A 103 -6.33 -8.76 -4.93
CA GLN A 103 -5.00 -8.70 -5.55
C GLN A 103 -5.11 -7.99 -6.91
N VAL A 104 -4.15 -7.09 -7.18
CA VAL A 104 -4.12 -6.28 -8.39
C VAL A 104 -2.72 -6.33 -8.98
N ASN A 105 -2.62 -6.56 -10.28
CA ASN A 105 -1.34 -6.47 -10.98
C ASN A 105 -1.07 -5.00 -11.32
N MET A 106 0.06 -4.47 -10.88
CA MET A 106 0.44 -3.08 -11.14
C MET A 106 0.90 -2.86 -12.58
N SER A 107 1.49 -3.89 -13.19
CA SER A 107 2.12 -3.80 -14.50
C SER A 107 1.90 -5.05 -15.37
N PRO A 108 0.65 -5.54 -15.57
CA PRO A 108 0.36 -6.87 -16.15
C PRO A 108 0.85 -7.09 -17.59
N GLY A 109 1.23 -6.02 -18.31
CA GLY A 109 1.85 -6.10 -19.63
C GLY A 109 3.37 -6.21 -19.61
N LEU A 110 4.00 -6.18 -18.44
CA LEU A 110 5.45 -6.14 -18.25
C LEU A 110 5.92 -7.11 -17.14
N CYS A 111 5.28 -7.08 -15.97
CA CYS A 111 5.61 -7.92 -14.83
C CYS A 111 4.37 -8.63 -14.28
N ASP A 112 4.59 -9.73 -13.54
CA ASP A 112 3.56 -10.47 -12.81
C ASP A 112 3.47 -10.08 -11.33
N GLU A 113 4.11 -8.96 -10.94
CA GLU A 113 4.01 -8.41 -9.59
C GLU A 113 2.54 -8.05 -9.27
N SER A 114 2.10 -8.47 -8.09
CA SER A 114 0.69 -8.57 -7.72
C SER A 114 0.48 -8.43 -6.23
#